data_AF-A0A2I4FEA3-F1
#
_entry.id   AF-A0A2I4FEA3-F1
#
_cell.length_a   1.000
_cell.length_b   1.000
_cell.length_c   1.000
_cell.angle_alpha   90.00
_cell.angle_beta   90.00
_cell.angle_gamma   90.00
#
_symmetry.space_group_name_H-M   'P 1'
#
loop_
_entity.id
_entity.type
_entity.pdbx_description
1 polymer ?
#
loop_
_entity_poly.entity_id
_entity_poly.type
_entity_poly.pdbx_seq_one_letter_code
_entity_poly.pdbx_strand_id
1 'polypeptide(L)'
;MAEGILFDIAARIIESLGSLALKEIGLLWGVTDELQKLKNTVSTIQAVLLDAEEQWAVNNHEVKDWLEKLKDVVYDVDDLLDGFSTECLLREMMTRDKMAKKESSKEEEEEQREEI
;
A
#
# COMPACT_ATOMS: atom_id res chain seq x y z
N MET A 1 -20.79 5.49 13.64
CA MET A 1 -20.98 4.54 12.49
C MET A 1 -20.10 4.86 11.27
N ALA A 2 -19.84 6.12 10.90
CA ALA A 2 -18.88 6.42 9.82
C ALA A 2 -17.40 6.33 10.27
N GLU A 3 -17.14 6.50 11.57
CA GLU A 3 -15.80 6.45 12.18
C GLU A 3 -15.19 5.04 12.15
N GLY A 4 -15.99 3.99 12.32
CA GLY A 4 -15.51 2.60 12.21
C GLY A 4 -14.95 2.29 10.83
N ILE A 5 -15.55 2.85 9.77
CA ILE A 5 -15.06 2.67 8.39
C ILE A 5 -13.68 3.35 8.22
N LEU A 6 -13.50 4.55 8.77
CA LEU A 6 -12.21 5.24 8.73
C LEU A 6 -11.14 4.51 9.54
N PHE A 7 -11.52 3.97 10.70
CA PHE A 7 -10.64 3.17 11.54
C PHE A 7 -10.17 1.90 10.80
N ASP A 8 -11.09 1.19 10.14
CA ASP A 8 -10.79 -0.01 9.38
C ASP A 8 -9.87 0.28 8.17
N ILE A 9 -10.09 1.41 7.48
CA ILE A 9 -9.23 1.82 6.36
C ILE A 9 -7.84 2.24 6.87
N ALA A 10 -7.76 3.02 7.96
CA ALA A 10 -6.49 3.38 8.57
C ALA A 10 -5.68 2.14 9.00
N ALA A 11 -6.35 1.13 9.58
CA ALA A 11 -5.75 -0.14 9.93
C ALA A 11 -5.18 -0.86 8.69
N ARG A 12 -5.94 -0.92 7.60
CA ARG A 12 -5.52 -1.53 6.33
C ARG A 12 -4.30 -0.82 5.74
N ILE A 13 -4.29 0.51 5.74
CA ILE A 13 -3.15 1.30 5.26
C ILE A 13 -1.90 0.99 6.09
N ILE A 14 -2.01 0.93 7.41
CA ILE A 14 -0.89 0.59 8.30
C ILE A 14 -0.33 -0.81 8.02
N GLU A 15 -1.21 -1.78 7.77
CA GLU A 15 -0.84 -3.14 7.39
C GLU A 15 -0.11 -3.16 6.04
N SER A 16 -0.68 -2.48 5.03
CA SER A 16 -0.09 -2.37 3.70
C SER A 16 1.30 -1.73 3.74
N LEU A 17 1.45 -0.59 4.44
CA LEU A 17 2.74 0.09 4.65
C LEU A 17 3.74 -0.72 5.47
N GLY A 18 3.26 -1.71 6.24
CA GLY A 18 4.09 -2.69 6.94
C GLY A 18 4.53 -3.87 6.07
N SER A 19 3.97 -4.02 4.87
CA SER A 19 4.24 -5.15 3.99
C SER A 19 5.67 -5.12 3.43
N LEU A 20 6.23 -6.31 3.22
CA LEU A 20 7.55 -6.45 2.62
C LEU A 20 7.56 -5.92 1.18
N ALA A 21 6.49 -6.15 0.42
CA ALA A 21 6.35 -5.70 -0.97
C ALA A 21 6.45 -4.17 -1.11
N LEU A 22 5.72 -3.40 -0.30
CA LEU A 22 5.82 -1.94 -0.33
C LEU A 22 7.16 -1.42 0.18
N LYS A 23 7.78 -2.13 1.14
CA LYS A 23 9.12 -1.76 1.61
C LYS A 23 10.18 -1.92 0.51
N GLU A 24 10.10 -3.00 -0.27
CA GLU A 24 11.00 -3.25 -1.41
C GLU A 24 10.80 -2.22 -2.52
N ILE A 25 9.56 -1.88 -2.87
CA ILE A 25 9.25 -0.82 -3.84
C ILE A 25 9.69 0.54 -3.34
N GLY A 26 9.42 0.83 -2.06
CA GLY A 26 9.86 2.06 -1.42
C GLY A 26 11.37 2.24 -1.48
N LEU A 27 12.13 1.17 -1.25
CA LEU A 27 13.59 1.18 -1.41
C LEU A 27 14.02 1.40 -2.86
N LEU A 28 13.30 0.80 -3.80
CA LEU A 28 13.60 0.91 -5.23
C LEU A 28 13.35 2.31 -5.80
N TRP A 29 12.33 3.00 -5.29
CA TRP A 29 12.00 4.38 -5.68
C TRP A 29 12.57 5.44 -4.72
N GLY A 30 13.24 5.04 -3.65
CA GLY A 30 13.87 5.94 -2.69
C GLY A 30 12.87 6.72 -1.82
N VAL A 31 11.66 6.18 -1.63
CA VAL A 31 10.55 6.81 -0.87
C VAL A 31 10.27 6.12 0.47
N THR A 32 11.23 5.35 1.00
CA THR A 32 11.06 4.58 2.24
C THR A 32 10.80 5.48 3.44
N ASP A 33 11.46 6.63 3.52
CA ASP A 33 11.28 7.58 4.63
C ASP A 33 9.88 8.22 4.60
N GLU A 34 9.38 8.52 3.39
CA GLU A 34 8.04 9.04 3.15
C GLU A 34 6.96 8.02 3.53
N LEU A 35 7.11 6.76 3.13
CA LEU A 35 6.23 5.65 3.52
C LEU A 35 6.19 5.46 5.04
N GLN A 36 7.34 5.59 5.70
CA GLN A 36 7.42 5.44 7.15
C GLN A 36 6.80 6.64 7.89
N LYS A 37 6.98 7.86 7.39
CA LYS A 37 6.27 9.05 7.88
C LYS A 37 4.76 8.89 7.74
N LEU A 38 4.30 8.46 6.56
CA LEU A 38 2.89 8.22 6.28
C LEU A 38 2.29 7.21 7.26
N LYS A 39 2.98 6.09 7.51
CA LYS A 39 2.55 5.10 8.49
C LYS A 39 2.37 5.71 9.89
N ASN A 40 3.35 6.49 10.36
CA ASN A 40 3.28 7.14 11.68
C ASN A 40 2.12 8.15 11.76
N THR A 41 1.89 8.90 10.68
CA THR A 41 0.76 9.85 10.57
C THR A 41 -0.58 9.10 10.63
N VAL A 42 -0.75 8.03 9.86
CA VAL A 42 -1.99 7.22 9.86
C VAL A 42 -2.20 6.51 11.20
N SER A 43 -1.14 6.04 11.86
CA SER A 43 -1.25 5.50 13.23
C SER A 43 -1.67 6.56 14.25
N THR A 44 -1.19 7.79 14.10
CA THR A 44 -1.61 8.91 14.96
C THR A 44 -3.09 9.22 14.72
N ILE A 45 -3.50 9.31 13.46
CA ILE A 45 -4.90 9.47 13.05
C ILE A 45 -5.78 8.38 13.68
N GLN A 46 -5.38 7.11 13.59
CA GLN A 46 -6.11 6.00 14.16
C GLN A 46 -6.29 6.13 15.68
N ALA A 47 -5.26 6.62 16.39
CA ALA A 47 -5.35 6.89 17.83
C ALA A 47 -6.31 8.04 18.13
N VAL A 48 -6.26 9.15 17.38
CA VAL A 48 -7.20 10.26 17.60
C VAL A 48 -8.63 9.88 17.20
N LEU A 49 -8.83 8.99 16.22
CA LEU A 49 -10.15 8.43 15.89
C LEU A 49 -10.75 7.62 17.05
N LEU A 50 -9.94 6.80 17.73
CA LEU A 50 -10.35 6.08 18.94
C LEU A 50 -10.73 7.04 20.07
N ASP A 51 -9.90 8.06 20.31
CA ASP A 51 -10.17 9.08 21.35
C ASP A 51 -11.41 9.94 21.00
N ALA A 52 -11.65 10.17 19.71
CA ALA A 52 -12.79 10.93 19.22
C ALA A 52 -14.11 10.16 19.30
N GLU A 53 -14.10 8.83 19.13
CA GLU A 53 -15.29 7.98 19.34
C GLU A 53 -15.76 8.04 20.81
N GLU A 54 -14.83 8.19 21.76
CA GLU A 54 -15.17 8.39 23.18
C GLU A 54 -15.72 9.81 23.45
N GLN A 55 -15.25 10.82 22.70
CA GLN A 55 -15.69 12.23 22.78
C GLN A 55 -16.92 12.56 21.91
N TRP A 56 -17.29 11.69 20.95
CA TRP A 56 -18.45 11.82 20.04
C TRP A 56 -19.75 12.03 20.81
N ALA A 57 -19.84 11.50 22.04
CA ALA A 57 -20.96 11.71 22.93
C ALA A 57 -21.26 13.22 23.20
N VAL A 58 -20.30 14.11 22.95
CA VAL A 58 -20.38 15.54 23.25
C VAL A 58 -20.84 16.40 22.05
N ASN A 59 -21.12 15.81 20.88
CA ASN A 59 -21.77 16.49 19.75
C ASN A 59 -21.07 17.79 19.28
N ASN A 60 -19.73 17.75 19.18
CA ASN A 60 -18.92 18.89 18.77
C ASN A 60 -18.81 18.99 17.24
N HIS A 61 -19.31 20.09 16.66
CA HIS A 61 -19.30 20.34 15.22
C HIS A 61 -17.87 20.43 14.65
N GLU A 62 -16.90 20.87 15.45
CA GLU A 62 -15.48 20.90 15.09
C GLU A 62 -14.93 19.48 14.88
N VAL A 63 -15.40 18.54 15.73
CA VAL A 63 -15.06 17.11 15.63
C VAL A 63 -15.71 16.45 14.40
N LYS A 64 -16.73 17.06 13.80
CA LYS A 64 -17.30 16.55 12.56
C LYS A 64 -16.54 17.05 11.32
N ASP A 65 -16.16 18.32 11.31
CA ASP A 65 -15.47 18.96 10.18
C ASP A 65 -14.06 18.40 9.95
N TRP A 66 -13.28 18.20 11.04
CA TRP A 66 -11.96 17.57 10.91
C TRP A 66 -12.03 16.10 10.46
N LEU A 67 -13.04 15.33 10.87
CA LEU A 67 -13.25 13.94 10.44
C LEU A 67 -13.55 13.84 8.95
N GLU A 68 -14.34 14.77 8.42
CA GLU A 68 -14.69 14.81 7.00
C GLU A 68 -13.46 15.12 6.14
N LYS A 69 -12.63 16.08 6.56
CA LYS A 69 -11.34 16.35 5.91
C LYS A 69 -10.37 15.18 6.02
N LEU A 70 -10.35 14.52 7.18
CA LEU A 70 -9.50 13.37 7.41
C LEU A 70 -9.91 12.19 6.50
N LYS A 71 -11.21 12.00 6.30
CA LYS A 71 -11.75 11.00 5.41
C LYS A 71 -11.18 11.16 4.00
N ASP A 72 -11.27 12.35 3.43
CA ASP A 72 -10.76 12.60 2.08
C ASP A 72 -9.27 12.22 1.95
N VAL A 73 -8.44 12.62 2.92
CA VAL A 73 -7.00 12.31 2.94
C VAL A 73 -6.73 10.81 3.07
N VAL A 74 -7.50 10.09 3.90
CA VAL A 74 -7.34 8.64 4.08
C VAL A 74 -7.71 7.88 2.79
N TYR A 75 -8.76 8.32 2.09
CA TYR A 75 -9.14 7.74 0.80
C TYR A 75 -8.10 7.98 -0.28
N ASP A 76 -7.54 9.19 -0.39
CA ASP A 76 -6.46 9.50 -1.34
C ASP A 76 -5.23 8.60 -1.13
N VAL A 77 -4.93 8.27 0.14
CA VAL A 77 -3.81 7.39 0.49
C VAL A 77 -4.10 5.92 0.16
N ASP A 78 -5.31 5.44 0.43
CA ASP A 78 -5.74 4.06 0.10
C ASP A 78 -5.67 3.84 -1.42
N ASP A 79 -6.23 4.76 -2.21
CA ASP A 79 -6.20 4.73 -3.69
C ASP A 79 -4.77 4.75 -4.23
N LEU A 80 -3.89 5.56 -3.62
CA LEU A 80 -2.48 5.62 -4.00
C LEU A 80 -1.81 4.26 -3.77
N LEU A 81 -2.00 3.66 -2.59
CA LEU A 81 -1.38 2.37 -2.22
C LEU A 81 -1.87 1.20 -3.07
N ASP A 82 -3.13 1.21 -3.49
CA ASP A 82 -3.67 0.24 -4.45
C ASP A 82 -2.98 0.37 -5.83
N GLY A 83 -2.66 1.60 -6.25
CA GLY A 83 -1.83 1.85 -7.44
C GLY A 83 -0.44 1.23 -7.33
N PHE A 84 0.24 1.41 -6.19
CA PHE A 84 1.54 0.80 -5.92
C PHE A 84 1.49 -0.74 -5.93
N SER A 85 0.46 -1.33 -5.32
CA SER A 85 0.28 -2.79 -5.31
C SER A 85 0.05 -3.35 -6.71
N THR A 86 -0.70 -2.63 -7.55
CA THR A 86 -0.92 -3.02 -8.95
C THR A 86 0.36 -2.97 -9.77
N GLU A 87 1.17 -1.92 -9.59
CA GLU A 87 2.48 -1.80 -10.24
C GLU A 87 3.44 -2.93 -9.78
N CYS A 88 3.38 -3.32 -8.50
CA CYS A 88 4.13 -4.46 -7.95
C CYS A 88 3.83 -5.75 -8.71
N LEU A 89 2.53 -6.08 -8.82
CA LEU A 89 2.05 -7.29 -9.48
C LEU A 89 2.43 -7.30 -10.97
N LEU A 90 2.28 -6.16 -11.66
CA LEU A 90 2.69 -6.02 -13.05
C LEU A 90 4.19 -6.24 -13.23
N ARG A 91 5.01 -5.69 -12.35
CA ARG A 91 6.46 -5.85 -12.42
C ARG A 91 6.86 -7.30 -12.18
N GLU A 92 6.25 -7.96 -11.20
CA GLU A 92 6.47 -9.38 -10.92
C GLU A 92 6.13 -10.25 -12.14
N MET A 93 4.97 -10.01 -12.77
CA MET A 93 4.57 -10.66 -14.03
C MET A 93 5.60 -10.46 -15.14
N MET A 94 6.06 -9.22 -15.37
CA MET A 94 7.06 -8.94 -16.39
C MET A 94 8.41 -9.63 -16.12
N THR A 95 8.80 -9.79 -14.86
CA THR A 95 10.00 -10.59 -14.52
C THR A 95 9.79 -12.08 -14.79
N ARG A 96 8.63 -12.65 -14.46
CA ARG A 96 8.31 -14.06 -14.77
C ARG A 96 8.32 -14.32 -16.28
N ASP A 97 7.72 -13.43 -17.06
CA ASP A 97 7.62 -13.58 -18.51
C ASP A 97 9.00 -13.50 -19.20
N LYS A 98 9.87 -12.61 -18.71
CA LYS A 98 11.27 -12.53 -19.16
C LYS A 98 12.09 -13.78 -18.81
N MET A 99 11.82 -14.42 -17.68
CA MET A 99 12.49 -15.66 -17.28
C MET A 99 12.02 -16.84 -18.14
N ALA A 100 10.71 -16.97 -18.37
CA ALA A 100 10.14 -18.03 -19.21
C ALA A 100 10.66 -17.96 -20.66
N LYS A 101 10.79 -16.76 -21.24
CA LYS A 101 11.31 -16.59 -22.59
C LYS A 101 12.80 -16.93 -22.72
N LYS A 102 13.56 -16.75 -21.64
CA LYS A 102 15.00 -17.03 -21.60
C LYS A 102 15.32 -18.52 -21.36
N GLU A 103 14.38 -19.27 -20.82
CA GLU A 103 14.47 -20.73 -20.67
C GLU A 103 14.18 -21.44 -22.01
N SER A 104 13.12 -21.03 -22.73
CA SER A 104 12.82 -21.55 -24.07
C SER A 104 13.96 -21.34 -25.08
N SER A 105 14.65 -20.19 -25.04
CA SER A 105 15.79 -19.93 -25.93
C SER A 105 17.06 -20.70 -25.55
N LYS A 106 17.18 -21.23 -24.34
CA LYS A 106 18.34 -22.04 -23.92
C LYS A 106 18.17 -23.50 -24.31
N GLU A 107 16.96 -24.02 -24.22
CA GLU A 107 16.63 -25.41 -24.57
C GLU A 107 16.80 -25.65 -26.08
N GLU A 108 16.41 -24.67 -26.91
CA GLU A 108 16.64 -24.72 -28.37
C GLU A 108 18.12 -24.61 -28.79
N GLU A 109 18.97 -23.95 -28.00
CA GLU A 109 20.42 -23.85 -28.27
C GLU A 109 21.21 -25.09 -27.79
N GLU A 110 20.70 -25.81 -26.79
CA GLU A 110 21.32 -27.02 -26.26
C GLU A 110 20.99 -28.25 -27.13
N GLU A 111 19.75 -28.35 -27.63
CA GLU A 111 19.33 -29.41 -28.56
C GLU A 111 20.06 -29.33 -29.91
N GLN A 112 20.33 -28.12 -30.41
CA GLN A 112 21.14 -27.90 -31.63
C GLN A 112 22.64 -28.21 -31.46
N ARG A 113 23.15 -28.29 -30.22
CA ARG A 113 24.55 -28.62 -29.93
C ARG A 113 24.80 -30.12 -29.80
N GLU A 114 23.78 -30.92 -29.48
CA GLU A 114 23.89 -32.39 -29.41
C GLU A 114 23.70 -33.08 -30.78
N GLU A 115 23.17 -32.36 -31.78
CA GLU A 115 22.95 -32.88 -33.14
C GLU A 115 24.18 -32.76 -34.08
N ILE A 116 25.32 -32.24 -33.60
CA ILE A 116 26.59 -32.07 -34.36
C ILE A 116 27.69 -32.97 -33.79
#